data_AF-A0A318DNA1-F1
#
_entry.id   AF-A0A318DNA1-F1
#
_cell.length_a   1.000
_cell.length_b   1.000
_cell.length_c   1.000
_cell.angle_alpha   90.00
_cell.angle_beta   90.00
_cell.angle_gamma   90.00
#
_symmetry.space_group_name_H-M   'P 1'
#
loop_
_entity.id
_entity.type
_entity.pdbx_description
1 polymer ?
#
loop_
_entity_poly.entity_id
_entity_poly.type
_entity_poly.pdbx_seq_one_letter_code
_entity_poly.pdbx_strand_id
1 'polypeptide(L)'
;MAKTYWEKLKDPRWQKKRLEALQSAEFACQVCYDSESTLHVHHKQYFKGREPWEYEVEQLAVLCEACHAEHHASDDELSVVCSFLPMDSPRSRSTVASLIAGYAGQELPSADPDHFAYYAGILAERMFANYSSNIYDLLDMEVVSRADAYGIFHAALAYVKSKRGDAT
;
A
#
# COMPACT_ATOMS: atom_id res chain seq x y z
N MET A 1 -5.42 -34.21 -10.94
CA MET A 1 -5.04 -32.89 -11.50
C MET A 1 -5.51 -31.81 -10.55
N ALA A 2 -4.76 -30.72 -10.40
CA ALA A 2 -5.24 -29.57 -9.62
C ALA A 2 -6.41 -28.90 -10.37
N LYS A 3 -7.47 -28.50 -9.65
CA LYS A 3 -8.59 -27.75 -10.24
C LYS A 3 -8.08 -26.43 -10.83
N THR A 4 -8.57 -26.07 -12.01
CA THR A 4 -8.42 -24.73 -12.57
C THR A 4 -9.09 -23.70 -11.67
N TYR A 5 -8.69 -22.43 -11.77
CA TYR A 5 -9.30 -21.36 -10.99
C TYR A 5 -10.82 -21.28 -11.21
N TRP A 6 -11.27 -21.38 -12.45
CA TRP A 6 -12.70 -21.39 -12.81
C TRP A 6 -13.48 -22.55 -12.19
N GLU A 7 -12.87 -23.73 -12.04
CA GLU A 7 -13.50 -24.86 -11.35
C GLU A 7 -13.58 -24.63 -9.84
N LYS A 8 -12.60 -23.95 -9.25
CA LYS A 8 -12.63 -23.56 -7.83
C LYS A 8 -13.77 -22.59 -7.55
N LEU A 9 -14.10 -21.70 -8.48
CA LEU A 9 -15.27 -20.81 -8.36
C LEU A 9 -16.61 -21.57 -8.43
N LYS A 10 -16.65 -22.85 -8.78
CA LYS A 10 -17.87 -23.67 -8.68
C LYS A 10 -17.95 -24.45 -7.36
N ASP A 11 -16.91 -24.39 -6.51
CA ASP A 11 -16.86 -25.09 -5.23
C ASP A 11 -17.90 -24.52 -4.25
N PRO A 12 -18.65 -25.36 -3.51
CA PRO A 12 -19.65 -24.89 -2.54
C PRO A 12 -19.10 -23.91 -1.51
N ARG A 13 -17.83 -24.04 -1.13
CA ARG A 13 -17.18 -23.11 -0.18
C ARG A 13 -17.07 -21.70 -0.76
N TRP A 14 -16.72 -21.59 -2.03
CA TRP A 14 -16.73 -20.29 -2.72
C TRP A 14 -18.16 -19.76 -2.86
N GLN A 15 -19.12 -20.59 -3.25
CA GLN A 15 -20.51 -20.14 -3.40
C GLN A 15 -21.08 -19.59 -2.08
N LYS A 16 -20.74 -20.20 -0.95
CA LYS A 16 -21.09 -19.69 0.39
C LYS A 16 -20.41 -18.34 0.67
N LYS A 17 -19.07 -18.25 0.51
CA LYS A 17 -18.32 -17.01 0.73
C LYS A 17 -18.79 -15.87 -0.19
N ARG A 18 -19.10 -16.19 -1.45
CA ARG A 18 -19.68 -15.26 -2.42
C ARG A 18 -21.00 -14.69 -1.94
N LEU A 19 -21.89 -15.55 -1.41
CA LEU A 19 -23.17 -15.10 -0.87
C LEU A 19 -23.00 -14.24 0.39
N GLU A 20 -22.09 -14.60 1.29
CA GLU A 20 -21.74 -13.78 2.47
C GLU A 20 -21.29 -12.36 2.05
N ALA A 21 -20.44 -12.24 1.03
CA ALA A 21 -20.00 -10.94 0.51
C ALA A 21 -21.14 -10.14 -0.11
N LEU A 22 -22.00 -10.78 -0.93
CA LEU A 22 -23.18 -10.15 -1.52
C LEU A 22 -24.16 -9.62 -0.46
N GLN A 23 -24.40 -10.40 0.60
CA GLN A 23 -25.27 -10.00 1.70
C GLN A 23 -24.69 -8.81 2.47
N SER A 24 -23.38 -8.80 2.73
CA SER A 24 -22.69 -7.68 3.40
C SER A 24 -22.76 -6.39 2.59
N ALA A 25 -22.80 -6.49 1.26
CA ALA A 25 -22.96 -5.35 0.35
C ALA A 25 -24.42 -5.01 0.03
N GLU A 26 -25.39 -5.57 0.75
CA GLU A 26 -26.83 -5.38 0.51
C GLU A 26 -27.27 -5.65 -0.93
N PHE A 27 -26.59 -6.57 -1.62
CA PHE A 27 -26.78 -6.86 -3.04
C PHE A 27 -26.71 -5.60 -3.93
N ALA A 28 -25.77 -4.70 -3.63
CA ALA A 28 -25.47 -3.54 -4.46
C ALA A 28 -23.97 -3.44 -4.77
N CYS A 29 -23.65 -2.81 -5.90
CA CYS A 29 -22.29 -2.45 -6.26
C CYS A 29 -21.72 -1.47 -5.22
N GLN A 30 -20.54 -1.76 -4.67
CA GLN A 30 -19.92 -0.92 -3.64
C GLN A 30 -19.26 0.36 -4.19
N VAL A 31 -19.25 0.54 -5.53
CA VAL A 31 -18.68 1.73 -6.19
C VAL A 31 -19.77 2.67 -6.68
N CYS A 32 -20.71 2.17 -7.48
CA CYS A 32 -21.77 2.97 -8.09
C CYS A 32 -23.16 2.79 -7.44
N TYR A 33 -23.28 1.92 -6.44
CA TYR A 33 -24.52 1.62 -5.71
C TYR A 33 -25.64 0.97 -6.54
N ASP A 34 -25.35 0.51 -7.76
CA ASP A 34 -26.30 -0.23 -8.58
C ASP A 34 -26.66 -1.60 -7.98
N SER A 35 -27.96 -1.85 -7.82
CA SER A 35 -28.53 -3.10 -7.29
C SER A 35 -29.20 -3.97 -8.37
N GLU A 36 -29.30 -3.50 -9.61
CA GLU A 36 -30.07 -4.16 -10.66
C GLU A 36 -29.20 -4.95 -11.63
N SER A 37 -27.96 -4.51 -11.86
CA SER A 37 -27.02 -5.23 -12.75
C SER A 37 -26.48 -6.52 -12.13
N THR A 38 -25.94 -7.39 -12.99
CA THR A 38 -25.19 -8.57 -12.54
C THR A 38 -24.02 -8.16 -11.65
N LEU A 39 -23.98 -8.72 -10.44
CA LEU A 39 -22.92 -8.48 -9.46
C LEU A 39 -21.88 -9.62 -9.44
N HIS A 40 -20.61 -9.21 -9.41
CA HIS A 40 -19.46 -10.05 -9.24
C HIS A 40 -18.80 -9.81 -7.88
N VAL A 41 -18.18 -10.85 -7.34
CA VAL A 41 -17.35 -10.73 -6.13
C VAL A 41 -15.89 -10.78 -6.56
N HIS A 42 -15.18 -9.70 -6.29
CA HIS A 42 -13.79 -9.45 -6.64
C HIS A 42 -12.89 -9.59 -5.42
N HIS A 43 -11.73 -10.25 -5.55
CA HIS A 43 -10.71 -10.26 -4.50
C HIS A 43 -9.91 -8.96 -4.57
N LYS A 44 -9.95 -8.13 -3.51
CA LYS A 44 -9.20 -6.84 -3.47
C LYS A 44 -7.70 -7.04 -3.68
N GLN A 45 -7.17 -8.16 -3.20
CA GLN A 45 -5.78 -8.55 -3.38
C GLN A 45 -5.64 -10.07 -3.30
N TYR A 46 -4.90 -10.67 -4.23
CA TYR A 46 -4.55 -12.09 -4.16
C TYR A 46 -3.32 -12.34 -3.28
N PHE A 47 -3.40 -13.37 -2.42
CA PHE A 47 -2.29 -13.90 -1.62
C PHE A 47 -1.94 -15.32 -2.07
N LYS A 48 -0.64 -15.60 -2.24
CA LYS A 48 -0.13 -16.90 -2.66
C LYS A 48 -0.53 -17.99 -1.65
N GLY A 49 -1.01 -19.11 -2.16
CA GLY A 49 -1.39 -20.27 -1.35
C GLY A 49 -2.80 -20.23 -0.78
N ARG A 50 -3.52 -19.11 -0.90
CA ARG A 50 -4.92 -19.02 -0.48
C ARG A 50 -5.87 -19.49 -1.57
N GLU A 51 -6.87 -20.27 -1.16
CA GLU A 51 -8.03 -20.63 -1.96
C GLU A 51 -9.06 -19.49 -1.99
N PRO A 52 -9.96 -19.42 -3.00
CA PRO A 52 -10.88 -18.29 -3.16
C PRO A 52 -11.77 -17.98 -1.95
N TRP A 53 -12.12 -18.99 -1.15
CA TRP A 53 -12.97 -18.88 0.05
C TRP A 53 -12.20 -18.59 1.35
N GLU A 54 -10.86 -18.51 1.31
CA GLU A 54 -10.00 -18.26 2.48
C GLU A 54 -9.74 -16.76 2.71
N TYR A 55 -10.65 -15.93 2.22
CA TYR A 55 -10.61 -14.48 2.34
C TYR A 55 -11.77 -14.03 3.23
N GLU A 56 -11.50 -13.03 4.06
CA GLU A 56 -12.56 -12.34 4.81
C GLU A 56 -13.41 -11.49 3.88
N VAL A 57 -14.65 -11.19 4.28
CA VAL A 57 -15.58 -10.38 3.47
C VAL A 57 -15.00 -9.01 3.17
N GLU A 58 -14.24 -8.43 4.11
CA GLU A 58 -13.55 -7.15 3.97
C GLU A 58 -12.41 -7.20 2.94
N GLN A 59 -11.91 -8.40 2.60
CA GLN A 59 -10.92 -8.60 1.54
C GLN A 59 -11.56 -8.82 0.16
N LEU A 60 -12.89 -8.81 0.10
CA LEU A 60 -13.69 -8.96 -1.11
C LEU A 60 -14.42 -7.64 -1.41
N ALA A 61 -14.75 -7.43 -2.67
CA ALA A 61 -15.57 -6.32 -3.13
C ALA A 61 -16.71 -6.83 -4.00
N VAL A 62 -17.90 -6.27 -3.85
CA VAL A 62 -19.06 -6.55 -4.69
C VAL A 62 -19.19 -5.44 -5.72
N LEU A 63 -19.08 -5.79 -7.00
CA LEU A 63 -19.05 -4.83 -8.10
C LEU A 63 -20.05 -5.26 -9.19
N CYS A 64 -20.74 -4.30 -9.81
CA CYS A 64 -21.46 -4.57 -11.05
C CYS A 64 -20.46 -4.89 -12.18
N GLU A 65 -20.94 -5.52 -13.25
CA GLU A 65 -20.12 -5.90 -14.41
C GLU A 65 -19.30 -4.72 -14.97
N ALA A 66 -19.90 -3.54 -15.08
CA ALA A 66 -19.22 -2.34 -15.60
C ALA A 66 -18.05 -1.90 -14.70
N CYS A 67 -18.30 -1.69 -13.40
CA CYS A 67 -17.24 -1.30 -12.45
C CYS A 67 -16.18 -2.41 -12.29
N HIS A 68 -16.57 -3.67 -12.39
CA HIS A 68 -15.63 -4.79 -12.35
C HIS A 68 -14.70 -4.77 -13.57
N ALA A 69 -15.23 -4.53 -14.78
CA ALA A 69 -14.42 -4.42 -15.99
C ALA A 69 -13.47 -3.21 -15.94
N GLU A 70 -13.95 -2.07 -15.46
CA GLU A 70 -13.13 -0.86 -15.27
C GLU A 70 -11.96 -1.10 -14.32
N HIS A 71 -12.18 -1.79 -13.20
CA HIS A 71 -11.12 -2.15 -12.26
C HIS A 71 -10.04 -3.05 -12.87
N HIS A 72 -10.36 -3.87 -13.88
CA HIS A 72 -9.35 -4.65 -14.61
C HIS A 72 -8.62 -3.85 -15.69
N ALA A 73 -9.13 -2.68 -16.08
CA ALA A 73 -8.56 -1.85 -17.13
C ALA A 73 -7.53 -0.85 -16.61
N SER A 74 -7.59 -0.47 -15.33
CA SER A 74 -6.64 0.46 -14.71
C SER A 74 -5.37 -0.24 -14.21
N ASP A 75 -4.22 0.41 -14.39
CA ASP A 75 -2.98 -0.01 -13.74
C ASP A 75 -3.02 0.30 -12.23
N ASP A 76 -2.46 -0.61 -11.42
CA ASP A 76 -2.19 -0.33 -10.00
C ASP A 76 -1.04 0.68 -9.90
N GLU A 77 -1.37 1.94 -9.63
CA GLU A 77 -0.42 3.06 -9.54
C GLU A 77 0.75 2.77 -8.59
N LEU A 78 0.48 2.14 -7.44
CA LEU A 78 1.54 1.76 -6.50
C LEU A 78 2.43 0.68 -7.11
N SER A 79 1.87 -0.28 -7.84
CA SER A 79 2.67 -1.27 -8.55
C SER A 79 3.51 -0.64 -9.66
N VAL A 80 3.01 0.39 -10.35
CA VAL A 80 3.82 1.18 -11.31
C VAL A 80 5.00 1.82 -10.59
N VAL A 81 4.79 2.54 -9.49
CA VAL A 81 5.88 3.13 -8.70
C VAL A 81 6.89 2.08 -8.25
N CYS A 82 6.43 0.97 -7.66
CA CYS A 82 7.30 -0.11 -7.19
C CYS A 82 8.12 -0.75 -8.32
N SER A 83 7.62 -0.73 -9.56
CA SER A 83 8.34 -1.31 -10.70
C SER A 83 9.63 -0.57 -11.07
N PHE A 84 9.78 0.68 -10.67
CA PHE A 84 10.99 1.48 -10.90
C PHE A 84 12.04 1.36 -9.78
N LEU A 85 11.71 0.65 -8.69
CA LEU A 85 12.58 0.54 -7.53
C LEU A 85 13.45 -0.72 -7.56
N PRO A 86 14.61 -0.70 -6.88
CA PRO A 86 15.40 -1.90 -6.65
C PRO A 86 14.56 -3.01 -5.99
N MET A 87 14.90 -4.26 -6.30
CA MET A 87 14.21 -5.40 -5.70
C MET A 87 14.58 -5.52 -4.22
N ASP A 88 13.59 -5.40 -3.34
CA ASP A 88 13.77 -5.46 -1.88
C ASP A 88 13.05 -6.67 -1.20
N SER A 89 11.92 -7.09 -1.76
CA SER A 89 10.93 -7.97 -1.15
C SER A 89 9.88 -8.36 -2.21
N PRO A 90 8.84 -9.17 -1.90
CA PRO A 90 7.79 -9.46 -2.86
C PRO A 90 7.16 -8.18 -3.44
N ARG A 91 7.31 -8.02 -4.76
CA ARG A 91 6.81 -6.88 -5.55
C ARG A 91 7.48 -5.53 -5.24
N SER A 92 8.69 -5.53 -4.68
CA SER A 92 9.46 -4.30 -4.40
C SER A 92 8.71 -3.29 -3.51
N ARG A 93 7.96 -3.78 -2.52
CA ARG A 93 7.07 -2.96 -1.68
C ARG A 93 7.66 -2.57 -0.32
N SER A 94 8.77 -3.18 0.12
CA SER A 94 9.28 -2.98 1.50
C SER A 94 9.86 -1.57 1.69
N THR A 95 10.70 -1.13 0.78
CA THR A 95 11.29 0.22 0.73
C THR A 95 10.21 1.29 0.65
N VAL A 96 9.19 1.09 -0.19
CA VAL A 96 8.06 2.03 -0.27
C VAL A 96 7.27 2.09 1.03
N ALA A 97 6.95 0.92 1.62
CA ALA A 97 6.24 0.86 2.89
C ALA A 97 7.01 1.56 4.01
N SER A 98 8.32 1.34 4.09
CA SER A 98 9.20 2.06 5.02
C SER A 98 9.17 3.57 4.78
N LEU A 99 9.33 4.03 3.55
CA LEU A 99 9.30 5.47 3.20
C LEU A 99 8.00 6.13 3.64
N ILE A 100 6.86 5.51 3.31
CA ILE A 100 5.53 6.02 3.66
C ILE A 100 5.34 6.02 5.18
N ALA A 101 5.74 4.97 5.88
CA ALA A 101 5.63 4.90 7.34
C ALA A 101 6.43 6.04 7.99
N GLY A 102 7.65 6.32 7.51
CA GLY A 102 8.47 7.42 8.01
C GLY A 102 7.84 8.78 7.76
N TYR A 103 7.32 9.00 6.54
CA TYR A 103 6.65 10.24 6.18
C TYR A 103 5.35 10.47 6.97
N ALA A 104 4.61 9.41 7.26
CA ALA A 104 3.35 9.48 8.00
C ALA A 104 3.52 9.40 9.53
N GLY A 105 4.75 9.35 10.03
CA GLY A 105 5.05 9.21 11.46
C GLY A 105 4.50 7.92 12.09
N GLN A 106 4.38 6.85 11.30
CA GLN A 106 3.88 5.55 11.74
C GLN A 106 5.03 4.61 12.15
N GLU A 107 4.72 3.56 12.90
CA GLU A 107 5.71 2.53 13.23
C GLU A 107 6.19 1.76 11.98
N LEU A 108 7.38 1.16 12.07
CA LEU A 108 7.97 0.38 10.99
C LEU A 108 7.11 -0.85 10.64
N PRO A 109 6.72 -1.04 9.37
CA PRO A 109 5.65 -1.97 9.00
C PRO A 109 6.10 -3.43 8.78
N SER A 110 7.39 -3.75 8.92
CA SER A 110 7.93 -5.07 8.53
C SER A 110 8.94 -5.63 9.54
N ALA A 111 9.12 -6.96 9.51
CA ALA A 111 10.10 -7.67 10.33
C ALA A 111 11.56 -7.39 9.90
N ASP A 112 11.76 -6.94 8.65
CA ASP A 112 13.06 -6.52 8.11
C ASP A 112 12.88 -5.26 7.27
N PRO A 113 12.70 -4.09 7.91
CA PRO A 113 12.33 -2.89 7.20
C PRO A 113 13.54 -2.18 6.60
N ASP A 114 13.32 -1.49 5.47
CA ASP A 114 14.30 -0.56 4.94
C ASP A 114 14.38 0.69 5.82
N HIS A 115 15.36 0.67 6.72
CA HIS A 115 15.61 1.71 7.69
C HIS A 115 16.07 3.03 7.06
N PHE A 116 16.70 3.00 5.88
CA PHE A 116 17.12 4.22 5.20
C PHE A 116 15.93 4.89 4.54
N ALA A 117 15.06 4.13 3.89
CA ALA A 117 13.83 4.64 3.31
C ALA A 117 12.91 5.25 4.38
N TYR A 118 12.75 4.57 5.51
CA TYR A 118 11.98 5.11 6.64
C TYR A 118 12.52 6.45 7.13
N TYR A 119 13.84 6.55 7.29
CA TYR A 119 14.47 7.79 7.70
C TYR A 119 14.34 8.90 6.65
N ALA A 120 14.47 8.56 5.36
CA ALA A 120 14.21 9.50 4.27
C ALA A 120 12.77 10.02 4.30
N GLY A 121 11.80 9.19 4.68
CA GLY A 121 10.40 9.59 4.87
C GLY A 121 10.25 10.62 5.99
N ILE A 122 10.85 10.37 7.16
CA ILE A 122 10.84 11.32 8.30
C ILE A 122 11.47 12.65 7.88
N LEU A 123 12.61 12.60 7.18
CA LEU A 123 13.26 13.82 6.70
C LEU A 123 12.37 14.57 5.71
N ALA A 124 11.75 13.87 4.76
CA ALA A 124 10.84 14.47 3.80
C ALA A 124 9.68 15.17 4.52
N GLU A 125 9.01 14.50 5.46
CA GLU A 125 7.93 15.10 6.26
C GLU A 125 8.38 16.41 6.92
N ARG A 126 9.51 16.38 7.63
CA ARG A 126 10.04 17.58 8.29
C ARG A 126 10.40 18.68 7.30
N MET A 127 10.91 18.32 6.13
CA MET A 127 11.25 19.30 5.11
C MET A 127 9.99 19.99 4.56
N PHE A 128 8.96 19.21 4.26
CA PHE A 128 7.70 19.73 3.76
C PHE A 128 6.94 20.54 4.82
N ALA A 129 7.01 20.15 6.10
CA ALA A 129 6.35 20.84 7.19
C ALA A 129 7.00 22.19 7.55
N ASN A 130 8.34 22.30 7.46
CA ASN A 130 9.07 23.46 7.97
C ASN A 130 9.57 24.43 6.89
N TYR A 131 9.65 24.01 5.62
CA TYR A 131 10.27 24.84 4.57
C TYR A 131 9.35 25.11 3.37
N SER A 132 8.91 24.08 2.65
CA SER A 132 8.01 24.27 1.50
C SER A 132 7.20 23.01 1.21
N SER A 133 5.93 23.19 0.85
CA SER A 133 5.07 22.12 0.32
C SER A 133 5.41 21.73 -1.14
N ASN A 134 6.31 22.45 -1.79
CA ASN A 134 6.72 22.23 -3.18
C ASN A 134 8.12 21.61 -3.23
N ILE A 135 8.23 20.42 -3.84
CA ILE A 135 9.51 19.71 -3.95
C ILE A 135 10.58 20.50 -4.71
N TYR A 136 10.20 21.35 -5.67
CA TYR A 136 11.16 22.13 -6.43
C TYR A 136 11.87 23.19 -5.57
N ASP A 137 11.19 23.75 -4.58
CA ASP A 137 11.80 24.70 -3.64
C ASP A 137 12.75 23.99 -2.67
N LEU A 138 12.45 22.73 -2.30
CA LEU A 138 13.30 21.91 -1.44
C LEU A 138 14.57 21.41 -2.16
N LEU A 139 14.51 21.25 -3.49
CA LEU A 139 15.68 20.93 -4.30
C LEU A 139 16.68 22.09 -4.36
N ASP A 140 16.24 23.31 -4.06
CA ASP A 140 17.13 24.46 -3.85
C ASP A 140 17.71 24.43 -2.43
N MET A 141 18.72 23.58 -2.24
CA MET A 141 19.44 23.36 -0.97
C MET A 141 20.03 24.64 -0.37
N GLU A 142 20.22 25.70 -1.16
CA GLU A 142 20.73 26.98 -0.67
C GLU A 142 19.72 27.70 0.23
N VAL A 143 18.41 27.52 -0.01
CA VAL A 143 17.33 28.11 0.78
C VAL A 143 17.14 27.35 2.10
N VAL A 144 17.11 26.02 2.05
CA VAL A 144 16.87 25.16 3.23
C VAL A 144 18.04 25.20 4.22
N SER A 145 19.29 25.16 3.72
CA SER A 145 20.48 25.20 4.57
C SER A 145 20.68 26.54 5.29
N ARG A 146 20.18 27.63 4.73
CA ARG A 146 20.22 28.96 5.37
C ARG A 146 19.23 29.11 6.53
N ALA A 147 18.16 28.31 6.56
CA ALA A 147 17.10 28.40 7.56
C ALA A 147 17.38 27.56 8.84
N ASP A 148 17.86 26.30 8.71
CA ASP A 148 18.29 25.48 9.86
C ASP A 148 19.16 24.25 9.43
N ALA A 149 20.37 24.51 8.90
CA ALA A 149 21.33 23.44 8.58
C ALA A 149 21.75 22.60 9.80
N TYR A 150 21.71 23.18 11.00
CA TYR A 150 22.13 22.51 12.23
C TYR A 150 21.11 21.44 12.64
N GLY A 151 19.81 21.76 12.64
CA GLY A 151 18.74 20.83 12.99
C GLY A 151 18.65 19.62 12.06
N ILE A 152 18.81 19.82 10.75
CA ILE A 152 18.81 18.72 9.75
C ILE A 152 20.00 17.77 9.98
N PHE A 153 21.19 18.33 10.18
CA PHE A 153 22.40 17.55 10.45
C PHE A 153 22.29 16.77 11.76
N HIS A 154 21.76 17.37 12.82
CA HIS A 154 21.60 16.71 14.11
C HIS A 154 20.51 15.63 14.11
N ALA A 155 19.43 15.82 13.37
CA ALA A 155 18.42 14.77 13.17
C ALA A 155 19.03 13.54 12.47
N ALA A 156 19.86 13.76 11.44
CA ALA A 156 20.57 12.70 10.72
C ALA A 156 21.56 11.95 11.60
N LEU A 157 22.35 12.69 12.39
CA LEU A 157 23.30 12.10 13.32
C LEU A 157 22.62 11.31 14.45
N ALA A 158 21.52 11.81 15.01
CA ALA A 158 20.81 11.13 16.10
C ALA A 158 20.28 9.77 15.65
N TYR A 159 19.75 9.67 14.44
CA TYR A 159 19.27 8.41 13.88
C TYR A 159 20.40 7.41 13.60
N VAL A 160 21.50 7.87 12.99
CA VAL A 160 22.67 7.02 12.74
C VAL A 160 23.21 6.42 14.04
N LYS A 161 23.24 7.20 15.13
CA LYS A 161 23.63 6.74 16.46
C LYS A 161 22.66 5.71 17.04
N SER A 162 21.35 5.94 16.93
CA SER A 162 20.34 5.01 17.46
C SER A 162 20.35 3.64 16.77
N LYS A 163 20.84 3.55 15.52
CA LYS A 163 20.96 2.28 14.78
C LYS A 163 22.30 1.55 15.01
N ARG A 164 23.33 2.23 15.51
CA ARG A 164 24.62 1.60 15.85
C ARG A 164 24.64 0.94 17.23
N GLY A 165 23.58 1.11 18.02
CA GLY A 165 23.60 0.73 19.44
C GLY A 165 24.41 1.70 20.30
N ASP A 166 24.91 2.78 19.71
CA ASP A 166 25.63 3.85 20.39
C ASP A 166 24.63 4.86 20.99
N ALA A 167 23.70 4.37 21.80
CA ALA A 167 23.00 5.22 22.76
C ALA A 167 23.90 5.30 24.00
N THR A 168 24.29 6.52 24.36
CA THR A 168 25.02 6.84 25.60
C THR A 168 24.39 6.22 26.83
#